data_AF-A0A9P8F345-F1
#
_entry.id   AF-A0A9P8F345-F1
#
_cell.length_a   1.000
_cell.length_b   1.000
_cell.length_c   1.000
_cell.angle_alpha   90.00
_cell.angle_beta   90.00
_cell.angle_gamma   90.00
#
_symmetry.space_group_name_H-M   'P 1'
#
loop_
_entity.id
_entity.type
_entity.pdbx_description
1 polymer ?
#
loop_
_entity_poly.entity_id
_entity_poly.type
_entity_poly.pdbx_seq_one_letter_code
_entity_poly.pdbx_strand_id
1 'polypeptide(L)'
;DNVRDAADNFSHIYVFGVENMRNTYLKDVRTHFADSRIFFGKTKVMAKALGMTDAEEYQPGLSKLTPYIDGSVGLLLSNRDPAEVLEYFENYSEIDYARAGVKATRDFTVPAGVVYSRGGDLPIEEDVALPHSLEVTVRKWGMPTKLDKGKVVLDGDYELCKEGRTLNSHQTALLKLFGVAMAEFRIQVKAYWSQATAEVTPVEDPNTMEE
;
A
#
# COMPACT_ATOMS: atom_id res chain seq x y z
N ASP A 1 -10.54 -3.27 25.53
CA ASP A 1 -10.51 -4.61 26.14
C ASP A 1 -9.60 -5.50 25.33
N ASN A 2 -9.97 -5.97 24.12
CA ASN A 2 -9.10 -6.85 23.31
C ASN A 2 -7.62 -6.43 23.13
N VAL A 3 -7.32 -5.14 22.96
CA VAL A 3 -5.91 -4.65 22.86
C VAL A 3 -5.17 -4.79 24.18
N ARG A 4 -5.84 -4.50 25.30
CA ARG A 4 -5.28 -4.62 26.65
C ARG A 4 -5.07 -6.09 27.02
N ASP A 5 -6.05 -6.93 26.74
CA ASP A 5 -5.93 -8.38 26.92
C ASP A 5 -4.74 -8.93 26.12
N ALA A 6 -4.55 -8.46 24.89
CA ALA A 6 -3.40 -8.87 24.09
C ALA A 6 -2.08 -8.29 24.62
N ALA A 7 -2.05 -7.06 25.15
CA ALA A 7 -0.85 -6.49 25.78
C ALA A 7 -0.36 -7.33 26.98
N ASP A 8 -1.27 -8.03 27.67
CA ASP A 8 -0.91 -8.93 28.78
C ASP A 8 -0.37 -10.30 28.32
N ASN A 9 -0.64 -10.71 27.09
CA ASN A 9 -0.34 -12.04 26.56
C ASN A 9 0.82 -12.08 25.55
N PHE A 10 1.36 -10.94 25.16
CA PHE A 10 2.42 -10.83 24.15
C PHE A 10 3.61 -10.01 24.66
N SER A 11 4.82 -10.46 24.34
CA SER A 11 6.07 -9.81 24.78
C SER A 11 6.40 -8.53 24.03
N HIS A 12 5.88 -8.36 22.80
CA HIS A 12 6.14 -7.19 21.98
C HIS A 12 4.86 -6.58 21.39
N ILE A 13 4.84 -5.26 21.30
CA ILE A 13 3.78 -4.48 20.63
C ILE A 13 4.42 -3.60 19.58
N TYR A 14 4.14 -3.85 18.31
CA TYR A 14 4.63 -3.11 17.16
C TYR A 14 3.57 -2.13 16.69
N VAL A 15 3.97 -0.90 16.38
CA VAL A 15 3.17 0.05 15.61
C VAL A 15 3.65 -0.01 14.16
N PHE A 16 2.75 -0.34 13.24
CA PHE A 16 3.07 -0.38 11.82
C PHE A 16 2.19 0.58 11.01
N GLY A 17 2.79 1.26 10.03
CA GLY A 17 2.09 2.00 8.99
C GLY A 17 1.72 1.10 7.82
N VAL A 18 0.66 1.47 7.09
CA VAL A 18 0.25 0.77 5.88
C VAL A 18 -0.01 1.77 4.76
N GLU A 19 0.64 1.55 3.62
CA GLU A 19 0.40 2.27 2.38
C GLU A 19 -0.48 1.45 1.43
N ASN A 20 -1.33 2.13 0.65
CA ASN A 20 -2.22 1.51 -0.35
C ASN A 20 -3.09 0.34 0.18
N MET A 21 -3.49 0.41 1.46
CA MET A 21 -4.21 -0.62 2.21
C MET A 21 -5.26 -1.43 1.39
N ARG A 22 -5.14 -2.76 1.45
CA ARG A 22 -6.12 -3.74 0.92
C ARG A 22 -6.43 -4.81 1.96
N ASN A 23 -7.71 -5.01 2.24
CA ASN A 23 -8.15 -6.03 3.20
C ASN A 23 -7.72 -7.45 2.84
N THR A 24 -7.45 -7.74 1.57
CA THR A 24 -6.91 -9.03 1.11
C THR A 24 -5.50 -9.24 1.65
N TYR A 25 -4.58 -8.31 1.41
CA TYR A 25 -3.18 -8.44 1.86
C TYR A 25 -3.05 -8.45 3.39
N LEU A 26 -3.86 -7.67 4.10
CA LEU A 26 -3.88 -7.75 5.57
C LEU A 26 -4.46 -9.09 6.08
N LYS A 27 -5.31 -9.79 5.32
CA LYS A 27 -5.71 -11.16 5.67
C LYS A 27 -4.56 -12.14 5.48
N ASP A 28 -3.73 -11.95 4.46
CA ASP A 28 -2.56 -12.79 4.22
C ASP A 28 -1.53 -12.62 5.35
N VAL A 29 -1.26 -11.36 5.74
CA VAL A 29 -0.43 -11.05 6.92
C VAL A 29 -1.00 -11.67 8.21
N ARG A 30 -2.32 -11.58 8.43
CA ARG A 30 -2.98 -12.22 9.58
C ARG A 30 -2.84 -13.75 9.56
N THR A 31 -2.83 -14.35 8.38
CA THR A 31 -2.63 -15.80 8.23
C THR A 31 -1.19 -16.17 8.56
N HIS A 32 -0.21 -15.38 8.11
CA HIS A 32 1.20 -15.57 8.43
C HIS A 32 1.46 -15.43 9.93
N PHE A 33 0.82 -14.46 10.58
CA PHE A 33 0.91 -14.16 12.01
C PHE A 33 -0.27 -14.74 12.82
N ALA A 34 -0.69 -15.97 12.53
CA ALA A 34 -1.83 -16.62 13.19
C ALA A 34 -1.64 -16.83 14.70
N ASP A 35 -0.38 -16.94 15.13
CA ASP A 35 0.10 -16.99 16.51
C ASP A 35 0.10 -15.63 17.23
N SER A 36 -0.13 -14.55 16.49
CA SER A 36 -0.08 -13.17 16.97
C SER A 36 -1.46 -12.49 16.90
N ARG A 37 -1.52 -11.21 17.27
CA ARG A 37 -2.76 -10.40 17.16
C ARG A 37 -2.52 -9.10 16.41
N ILE A 38 -3.29 -8.90 15.34
CA ILE A 38 -3.22 -7.70 14.50
C ILE A 38 -4.49 -6.86 14.64
N PHE A 39 -4.33 -5.65 15.15
CA PHE A 39 -5.37 -4.63 15.23
C PHE A 39 -5.13 -3.56 14.17
N PHE A 40 -6.15 -3.29 13.35
CA PHE A 40 -6.13 -2.20 12.38
C PHE A 40 -7.49 -1.51 12.45
N GLY A 41 -7.51 -0.28 12.97
CA GLY A 41 -8.74 0.40 13.35
C GLY A 41 -8.52 1.87 13.67
N LYS A 42 -9.46 2.46 14.42
CA LYS A 42 -9.37 3.88 14.80
C LYS A 42 -8.14 4.13 15.68
N THR A 43 -7.20 4.94 15.20
CA THR A 43 -5.95 5.31 15.89
C THR A 43 -6.20 5.79 17.32
N LYS A 44 -7.14 6.71 17.52
CA LYS A 44 -7.52 7.22 18.85
C LYS A 44 -7.97 6.13 19.83
N VAL A 45 -8.62 5.07 19.34
CA VAL A 45 -9.07 3.95 20.19
C VAL A 45 -7.89 3.08 20.60
N MET A 46 -6.97 2.82 19.67
CA MET A 46 -5.74 2.06 19.95
C MET A 46 -4.83 2.82 20.91
N ALA A 47 -4.58 4.10 20.67
CA ALA A 47 -3.81 4.97 21.56
C ALA A 47 -4.41 5.03 22.98
N LYS A 48 -5.75 5.16 23.11
CA LYS A 48 -6.41 5.13 24.41
C LYS A 48 -6.31 3.76 25.10
N ALA A 49 -6.28 2.67 24.33
CA ALA A 49 -6.16 1.33 24.89
C ALA A 49 -4.79 1.10 25.53
N LEU A 50 -3.72 1.59 24.89
CA LEU A 50 -2.34 1.54 25.40
C LEU A 50 -2.09 2.57 26.51
N GLY A 51 -2.76 3.73 26.43
CA GLY A 51 -2.61 4.88 27.33
C GLY A 51 -1.80 6.00 26.67
N MET A 52 -2.28 7.23 26.81
CA MET A 52 -1.71 8.40 26.11
C MET A 52 -0.68 9.17 26.93
N THR A 53 -0.61 8.89 28.24
CA THR A 53 0.30 9.53 29.19
C THR A 53 0.84 8.49 30.15
N ASP A 54 1.96 8.76 30.81
CA ASP A 54 2.57 7.89 31.82
C ASP A 54 1.59 7.53 32.97
N ALA A 55 0.64 8.41 33.28
CA ALA A 55 -0.36 8.16 34.33
C ALA A 55 -1.52 7.25 33.87
N GLU A 56 -1.74 7.16 32.56
CA GLU A 56 -2.84 6.40 31.95
C GLU A 56 -2.35 5.14 31.21
N GLU A 57 -1.04 4.89 31.19
CA GLU A 57 -0.47 3.75 30.49
C GLU A 57 -0.89 2.44 31.12
N TYR A 58 -1.28 1.50 30.26
CA TYR A 58 -1.77 0.21 30.70
C TYR A 58 -0.64 -0.67 31.25
N GLN A 59 0.54 -0.57 30.65
CA GLN A 59 1.79 -1.17 31.13
C GLN A 59 2.92 -0.14 31.03
N PRO A 60 3.97 -0.28 31.86
CA PRO A 60 5.09 0.65 31.88
C PRO A 60 5.68 0.93 30.49
N GLY A 61 5.81 2.21 30.15
CA GLY A 61 6.42 2.68 28.90
C GLY A 61 5.56 2.55 27.64
N LEU A 62 4.32 2.03 27.71
CA LEU A 62 3.45 1.94 26.54
C LEU A 62 3.00 3.29 26.00
N SER A 63 2.90 4.30 26.86
CA SER A 63 2.57 5.67 26.45
C SER A 63 3.52 6.20 25.38
N LYS A 64 4.78 5.77 25.40
CA LYS A 64 5.83 6.13 24.43
C LYS A 64 5.59 5.58 23.02
N LEU A 65 4.68 4.61 22.83
CA LEU A 65 4.24 4.17 21.50
C LEU A 65 3.21 5.11 20.87
N THR A 66 2.45 5.85 21.68
CA THR A 66 1.35 6.71 21.21
C THR A 66 1.77 7.73 20.13
N PRO A 67 2.96 8.36 20.17
CA PRO A 67 3.41 9.26 19.11
C PRO A 67 3.50 8.61 17.72
N TYR A 68 3.69 7.29 17.65
CA TYR A 68 3.76 6.56 16.37
C TYR A 68 2.37 6.19 15.83
N ILE A 69 1.31 6.32 16.64
CA ILE A 69 -0.06 5.95 16.30
C ILE A 69 -0.78 7.10 15.58
N ASP A 70 -0.22 7.51 14.45
CA ASP A 70 -0.78 8.55 13.57
C ASP A 70 -0.90 8.10 12.12
N GLY A 71 -1.96 8.58 11.45
CA GLY A 71 -2.31 8.22 10.08
C GLY A 71 -2.91 6.81 9.93
N SER A 72 -2.52 6.13 8.85
CA SER A 72 -2.97 4.77 8.51
C SER A 72 -2.06 3.73 9.17
N VAL A 73 -2.32 3.46 10.46
CA VAL A 73 -1.48 2.59 11.29
C VAL A 73 -2.29 1.48 11.97
N GLY A 74 -1.59 0.41 12.34
CA GLY A 74 -2.10 -0.70 13.13
C GLY A 74 -1.13 -1.12 14.23
N LEU A 75 -1.60 -2.07 15.05
CA LEU A 75 -0.81 -2.74 16.08
C LEU A 75 -0.65 -4.21 15.74
N LEU A 76 0.56 -4.71 15.85
CA LEU A 76 0.86 -6.15 15.89
C LEU A 76 1.34 -6.48 17.30
N LEU A 77 0.76 -7.49 17.93
CA LEU A 77 1.22 -8.00 19.21
C LEU A 77 1.69 -9.43 18.99
N SER A 78 2.95 -9.69 19.29
CA SER A 78 3.62 -10.95 18.96
C SER A 78 4.64 -11.35 20.02
N ASN A 79 4.88 -12.65 20.12
CA ASN A 79 5.95 -13.25 20.93
C ASN A 79 7.17 -13.62 20.10
N ARG A 80 7.14 -13.34 18.78
CA ARG A 80 8.26 -13.58 17.88
C ARG A 80 9.39 -12.59 18.14
N ASP A 81 10.59 -13.00 17.76
CA ASP A 81 11.77 -12.15 17.86
C ASP A 81 11.58 -10.88 16.99
N PRO A 82 11.92 -9.69 17.51
CA PRO A 82 11.80 -8.46 16.73
C PRO A 82 12.52 -8.50 15.38
N ALA A 83 13.70 -9.14 15.27
CA ALA A 83 14.41 -9.23 14.01
C ALA A 83 13.62 -10.01 12.96
N GLU A 84 12.97 -11.12 13.34
CA GLU A 84 12.12 -11.92 12.43
C GLU A 84 10.92 -11.10 11.93
N VAL A 85 10.27 -10.36 12.84
CA VAL A 85 9.11 -9.52 12.49
C VAL A 85 9.50 -8.38 11.55
N LEU A 86 10.62 -7.73 11.83
CA LEU A 86 11.14 -6.63 11.01
C LEU A 86 11.55 -7.13 9.61
N GLU A 87 12.30 -8.22 9.53
CA GLU A 87 12.72 -8.84 8.27
C GLU A 87 11.52 -9.26 7.41
N TYR A 88 10.47 -9.82 8.02
CA TYR A 88 9.26 -10.17 7.29
C TYR A 88 8.61 -8.94 6.63
N PHE A 89 8.41 -7.85 7.39
CA PHE A 89 7.74 -6.66 6.86
C PHE A 89 8.60 -5.86 5.89
N GLU A 90 9.93 -5.91 6.04
CA GLU A 90 10.85 -5.31 5.08
C GLU A 90 10.72 -5.96 3.70
N ASN A 91 10.55 -7.28 3.66
CA ASN A 91 10.46 -8.07 2.43
C ASN A 91 9.03 -8.26 1.89
N TYR A 92 7.99 -7.92 2.67
CA TYR A 92 6.61 -8.11 2.26
C TYR A 92 6.06 -6.86 1.55
N SER A 93 5.87 -6.98 0.23
CA SER A 93 5.09 -6.04 -0.55
C SER A 93 4.21 -6.73 -1.58
N GLU A 94 3.11 -6.07 -1.95
CA GLU A 94 2.14 -6.58 -2.93
C GLU A 94 1.80 -5.47 -3.92
N ILE A 95 1.93 -5.75 -5.21
CA ILE A 95 1.67 -4.78 -6.28
C ILE A 95 0.21 -4.91 -6.74
N ASP A 96 -0.49 -3.78 -6.85
CA ASP A 96 -1.89 -3.70 -7.26
C ASP A 96 -2.14 -2.47 -8.17
N TYR A 97 -3.31 -2.44 -8.79
CA TYR A 97 -3.77 -1.31 -9.58
C TYR A 97 -4.04 -0.10 -8.69
N ALA A 98 -3.55 1.06 -9.14
CA ALA A 98 -3.78 2.32 -8.46
C ALA A 98 -5.28 2.66 -8.38
N ARG A 99 -5.65 3.39 -7.32
CA ARG A 99 -6.98 3.98 -7.16
C ARG A 99 -6.91 5.49 -7.36
N ALA A 100 -8.01 6.08 -7.80
CA ALA A 100 -8.11 7.53 -7.91
C ALA A 100 -7.76 8.18 -6.56
N GLY A 101 -6.97 9.26 -6.62
CA GLY A 101 -6.45 9.95 -5.43
C GLY A 101 -5.02 9.56 -5.05
N VAL A 102 -4.49 8.43 -5.55
CA VAL A 102 -3.07 8.05 -5.35
C VAL A 102 -2.18 8.75 -6.38
N LYS A 103 -0.93 9.06 -6.02
CA LYS A 103 0.06 9.61 -6.95
C LYS A 103 0.60 8.51 -7.87
N ALA A 104 0.82 8.81 -9.14
CA ALA A 104 1.50 7.88 -10.03
C ALA A 104 2.96 7.68 -9.59
N THR A 105 3.43 6.43 -9.66
CA THR A 105 4.80 6.04 -9.28
C THR A 105 5.80 6.17 -10.42
N ARG A 106 5.33 6.34 -11.66
CA ARG A 106 6.14 6.61 -12.85
C ARG A 106 5.33 7.27 -13.94
N ASP A 107 6.01 7.83 -14.92
CA ASP A 107 5.40 8.26 -16.18
C ASP A 107 4.86 7.05 -16.96
N PHE A 108 3.72 7.22 -17.62
CA PHE A 108 3.17 6.22 -18.52
C PHE A 108 2.56 6.90 -19.75
N THR A 109 3.09 6.56 -20.92
CA THR A 109 2.69 7.12 -22.21
C THR A 109 2.39 5.98 -23.17
N VAL A 110 1.21 6.03 -23.79
CA VAL A 110 0.85 5.09 -24.85
C VAL A 110 1.35 5.66 -26.18
N PRO A 111 2.18 4.92 -26.93
CA PRO A 111 2.75 5.43 -28.18
C PRO A 111 1.70 5.60 -29.28
N ALA A 112 1.98 6.50 -30.22
CA ALA A 112 1.20 6.68 -31.44
C ALA A 112 1.11 5.39 -32.28
N GLY A 113 0.08 5.28 -33.11
CA GLY A 113 -0.16 4.11 -33.96
C GLY A 113 -1.16 3.14 -33.35
N VAL A 114 -1.01 1.84 -33.63
CA VAL A 114 -1.93 0.81 -33.11
C VAL A 114 -1.78 0.72 -31.60
N VAL A 115 -2.91 0.79 -30.88
CA VAL A 115 -2.93 0.60 -29.43
C VAL A 115 -2.91 -0.88 -29.12
N TYR A 116 -1.97 -1.31 -28.26
CA TYR A 116 -1.84 -2.68 -27.79
C TYR A 116 -2.34 -2.85 -26.36
N SER A 117 -2.52 -4.09 -25.93
CA SER A 117 -3.18 -4.43 -24.66
C SER A 117 -2.35 -4.07 -23.44
N ARG A 118 -1.03 -3.88 -23.57
CA ARG A 118 -0.15 -3.35 -22.51
C ARG A 118 0.19 -1.88 -22.69
N GLY A 119 -0.39 -1.20 -23.68
CA GLY A 119 -0.23 0.24 -23.86
C GLY A 119 1.23 0.71 -24.02
N GLY A 120 2.12 -0.18 -24.48
CA GLY A 120 3.55 0.11 -24.64
C GLY A 120 4.47 -0.43 -23.53
N ASP A 121 3.93 -1.09 -22.50
CA ASP A 121 4.72 -1.68 -21.41
C ASP A 121 5.40 -3.01 -21.80
N LEU A 122 4.96 -3.63 -22.90
CA LEU A 122 5.59 -4.80 -23.52
C LEU A 122 6.01 -4.50 -24.96
N PRO A 123 7.06 -5.19 -25.47
CA PRO A 123 7.38 -5.19 -26.90
C PRO A 123 6.18 -5.61 -27.74
N ILE A 124 6.03 -5.01 -28.92
CA ILE A 124 4.88 -5.25 -29.83
C ILE A 124 4.79 -6.72 -30.24
N GLU A 125 5.92 -7.41 -30.36
CA GLU A 125 6.03 -8.82 -30.74
C GLU A 125 5.44 -9.76 -29.67
N GLU A 126 5.37 -9.31 -28.42
CA GLU A 126 4.86 -10.05 -27.27
C GLU A 126 3.48 -9.55 -26.81
N ASP A 127 2.97 -8.47 -27.41
CA ASP A 127 1.68 -7.87 -27.08
C ASP A 127 0.64 -8.14 -28.18
N VAL A 128 -0.63 -7.97 -27.82
CA VAL A 128 -1.77 -8.15 -28.73
C VAL A 128 -2.52 -6.84 -28.87
N ALA A 129 -2.94 -6.52 -30.09
CA ALA A 129 -3.69 -5.30 -30.38
C ALA A 129 -4.94 -5.21 -29.49
N LEU A 130 -5.24 -4.01 -29.01
CA LEU A 130 -6.41 -3.77 -28.17
C LEU A 130 -7.69 -4.14 -28.95
N PRO A 131 -8.59 -4.95 -28.37
CA PRO A 131 -9.87 -5.28 -29.01
C PRO A 131 -10.63 -4.04 -29.45
N HIS A 132 -11.11 -4.02 -30.71
CA HIS A 132 -11.87 -2.90 -31.27
C HIS A 132 -13.12 -2.54 -30.48
N SER A 133 -13.72 -3.50 -29.77
CA SER A 133 -14.89 -3.30 -28.91
C SER A 133 -14.60 -2.36 -27.73
N LEU A 134 -13.33 -2.18 -27.35
CA LEU A 134 -12.91 -1.32 -26.25
C LEU A 134 -12.63 0.13 -26.68
N GLU A 135 -12.64 0.43 -27.99
CA GLU A 135 -12.37 1.77 -28.54
C GLU A 135 -13.25 2.85 -27.90
N VAL A 136 -14.56 2.62 -27.86
CA VAL A 136 -15.52 3.56 -27.28
C VAL A 136 -15.26 3.80 -25.79
N THR A 137 -14.82 2.76 -25.08
CA THR A 137 -14.54 2.80 -23.65
C THR A 137 -13.28 3.61 -23.35
N VAL A 138 -12.16 3.34 -24.06
CA VAL A 138 -10.91 4.10 -23.87
C VAL A 138 -11.07 5.56 -24.30
N ARG A 139 -11.86 5.83 -25.35
CA ARG A 139 -12.20 7.18 -25.77
C ARG A 139 -13.03 7.93 -24.73
N LYS A 140 -14.01 7.25 -24.12
CA LYS A 140 -14.79 7.82 -23.01
C LYS A 140 -13.92 8.19 -21.81
N TRP A 141 -12.84 7.46 -21.56
CA TRP A 141 -11.87 7.77 -20.51
C TRP A 141 -10.81 8.81 -20.90
N GLY A 142 -10.88 9.36 -22.12
CA GLY A 142 -10.09 10.52 -22.53
C GLY A 142 -8.95 10.23 -23.50
N MET A 143 -8.70 8.96 -23.86
CA MET A 143 -7.73 8.65 -24.92
C MET A 143 -8.30 9.06 -26.29
N PRO A 144 -7.61 9.89 -27.09
CA PRO A 144 -8.11 10.35 -28.38
C PRO A 144 -7.95 9.28 -29.47
N THR A 145 -8.55 8.11 -29.28
CA THR A 145 -8.47 6.99 -30.21
C THR A 145 -9.47 7.11 -31.36
N LYS A 146 -9.15 6.43 -32.45
CA LYS A 146 -10.07 6.15 -33.56
C LYS A 146 -9.95 4.70 -34.01
N LEU A 147 -10.91 4.25 -34.81
CA LEU A 147 -10.87 2.94 -35.44
C LEU A 147 -10.35 3.07 -36.88
N ASP A 148 -9.24 2.41 -37.19
CA ASP A 148 -8.71 2.30 -38.55
C ASP A 148 -8.57 0.83 -38.94
N LYS A 149 -9.26 0.41 -40.01
CA LYS A 149 -9.31 -0.98 -40.50
C LYS A 149 -9.54 -2.02 -39.39
N GLY A 150 -10.41 -1.70 -38.43
CA GLY A 150 -10.75 -2.58 -37.31
C GLY A 150 -9.73 -2.63 -36.18
N LYS A 151 -8.70 -1.75 -36.19
CA LYS A 151 -7.73 -1.59 -35.10
C LYS A 151 -7.96 -0.25 -34.39
N VAL A 152 -7.75 -0.24 -33.07
CA VAL A 152 -7.74 0.99 -32.28
C VAL A 152 -6.41 1.70 -32.52
N VAL A 153 -6.44 2.97 -32.92
CA VAL A 153 -5.24 3.74 -33.24
C VAL A 153 -5.24 5.12 -32.57
N LEU A 154 -4.04 5.60 -32.25
CA LEU A 154 -3.73 6.96 -31.79
C LEU A 154 -2.96 7.71 -32.88
N ASP A 155 -3.28 8.99 -33.08
CA ASP A 155 -2.56 9.86 -34.03
C ASP A 155 -1.24 10.43 -33.48
N GLY A 156 -1.11 10.46 -32.16
CA GLY A 156 0.09 10.90 -31.44
C GLY A 156 0.19 10.21 -30.09
N ASP A 157 1.35 10.33 -29.45
CA ASP A 157 1.58 9.77 -28.13
C ASP A 157 0.59 10.34 -27.12
N TYR A 158 0.05 9.48 -26.28
CA TYR A 158 -0.90 9.85 -25.23
C TYR A 158 -0.25 9.66 -23.86
N GLU A 159 0.13 10.77 -23.24
CA GLU A 159 0.60 10.79 -21.86
C GLU A 159 -0.58 10.53 -20.91
N LEU A 160 -0.59 9.34 -20.34
CA LEU A 160 -1.67 8.90 -19.47
C LEU A 160 -1.49 9.45 -18.05
N CYS A 161 -0.26 9.41 -17.53
CA CYS A 161 0.09 10.04 -16.26
C CYS A 161 1.56 10.40 -16.19
N LYS A 162 1.86 11.35 -15.29
CA LYS A 162 3.22 11.68 -14.85
C LYS A 162 3.45 11.28 -13.41
N GLU A 163 4.66 10.86 -13.11
CA GLU A 163 5.14 10.59 -11.76
C GLU A 163 4.81 11.74 -10.80
N GLY A 164 4.38 11.38 -9.59
CA GLY A 164 4.02 12.32 -8.53
C GLY A 164 2.67 13.01 -8.73
N ARG A 165 2.02 12.90 -9.88
CA ARG A 165 0.68 13.47 -10.12
C ARG A 165 -0.42 12.55 -9.60
N THR A 166 -1.42 13.15 -8.97
CA THR A 166 -2.59 12.42 -8.47
C THR A 166 -3.43 11.88 -9.63
N LEU A 167 -3.64 10.57 -9.63
CA LEU A 167 -4.43 9.86 -10.63
C LEU A 167 -5.92 10.10 -10.42
N ASN A 168 -6.66 10.33 -11.51
CA ASN A 168 -8.11 10.38 -11.52
C ASN A 168 -8.73 9.00 -11.87
N SER A 169 -10.06 8.91 -11.80
CA SER A 169 -10.78 7.65 -12.05
C SER A 169 -10.58 7.11 -13.46
N HIS A 170 -10.54 7.97 -14.49
CA HIS A 170 -10.30 7.56 -15.87
C HIS A 170 -8.88 7.05 -16.09
N GLN A 171 -7.87 7.73 -15.54
CA GLN A 171 -6.48 7.28 -15.60
C GLN A 171 -6.30 5.92 -14.95
N THR A 172 -6.85 5.71 -13.75
CA THR A 172 -6.76 4.40 -13.08
C THR A 172 -7.51 3.28 -13.81
N ALA A 173 -8.62 3.60 -14.49
CA ALA A 173 -9.33 2.64 -15.33
C ALA A 173 -8.49 2.23 -16.55
N LEU A 174 -7.82 3.19 -17.19
CA LEU A 174 -6.91 2.94 -18.31
C LEU A 174 -5.66 2.17 -17.88
N LEU A 175 -5.00 2.54 -16.78
CA LEU A 175 -3.86 1.79 -16.23
C LEU A 175 -4.23 0.33 -15.96
N LYS A 176 -5.38 0.12 -15.30
CA LYS A 176 -5.90 -1.23 -15.06
C LYS A 176 -6.20 -1.98 -16.35
N LEU A 177 -6.75 -1.30 -17.37
CA LEU A 177 -7.00 -1.91 -18.68
C LEU A 177 -5.69 -2.38 -19.34
N PHE A 178 -4.63 -1.57 -19.25
CA PHE A 178 -3.31 -1.90 -19.77
C PHE A 178 -2.54 -2.91 -18.90
N GLY A 179 -3.08 -3.25 -17.72
CA GLY A 179 -2.41 -4.13 -16.76
C GLY A 179 -1.22 -3.48 -16.07
N VAL A 180 -1.21 -2.14 -15.99
CA VAL A 180 -0.16 -1.37 -15.33
C VAL A 180 -0.54 -1.15 -13.87
N ALA A 181 0.19 -1.82 -12.99
CA ALA A 181 0.04 -1.65 -11.55
C ALA A 181 0.93 -0.49 -11.06
N MET A 182 0.36 0.37 -10.22
CA MET A 182 0.99 1.61 -9.72
C MET A 182 0.66 1.87 -8.25
N ALA A 183 0.20 0.85 -7.54
CA ALA A 183 0.03 0.91 -6.09
C ALA A 183 0.80 -0.26 -5.49
N GLU A 184 1.74 0.05 -4.62
CA GLU A 184 2.43 -0.95 -3.81
C GLU A 184 1.81 -0.93 -2.42
N PHE A 185 1.26 -2.06 -2.00
CA PHE A 185 0.94 -2.30 -0.61
C PHE A 185 2.23 -2.64 0.11
N ARG A 186 2.55 -1.86 1.14
CA ARG A 186 3.68 -2.10 2.02
C ARG A 186 3.26 -1.86 3.45
N ILE A 187 3.77 -2.70 4.35
CA ILE A 187 3.67 -2.50 5.80
C ILE A 187 5.04 -2.09 6.28
N GLN A 188 5.09 -1.04 7.09
CA GLN A 188 6.33 -0.53 7.65
C GLN A 188 6.20 -0.45 9.16
N VAL A 189 7.09 -1.11 9.88
CA VAL A 189 7.15 -0.99 11.34
C VAL A 189 7.79 0.36 11.68
N LYS A 190 7.11 1.15 12.50
CA LYS A 190 7.59 2.47 12.94
C LYS A 190 8.35 2.39 14.27
N ALA A 191 7.85 1.58 15.18
CA ALA A 191 8.43 1.37 16.51
C ALA A 191 7.82 0.10 17.12
N TYR A 192 8.52 -0.46 18.10
CA TYR A 192 7.97 -1.52 18.93
C TYR A 192 8.34 -1.35 20.40
N TRP A 193 7.43 -1.77 21.27
CA TRP A 193 7.64 -1.84 22.71
C TRP A 193 7.93 -3.27 23.13
N SER A 194 8.79 -3.43 24.13
CA SER A 194 9.15 -4.74 24.69
C SER A 194 8.78 -4.82 26.16
N GLN A 195 8.02 -5.85 26.54
CA GLN A 195 7.58 -6.08 27.92
C GLN A 195 8.74 -6.29 28.88
N ALA A 196 9.81 -6.96 28.44
CA ALA A 196 10.96 -7.28 29.28
C ALA A 196 11.73 -6.02 29.74
N THR A 197 11.77 -4.97 28.92
CA THR A 197 12.51 -3.73 29.21
C THR A 197 11.59 -2.57 29.56
N ALA A 198 10.30 -2.66 29.24
CA ALA A 198 9.36 -1.54 29.29
C ALA A 198 9.80 -0.34 28.42
N GLU A 199 10.56 -0.61 27.35
CA GLU A 199 11.11 0.40 26.48
C GLU A 199 10.56 0.30 25.06
N VAL A 200 10.50 1.45 24.40
CA VAL A 200 10.16 1.57 22.98
C VAL A 200 11.42 1.70 22.17
N THR A 201 11.57 0.84 21.17
CA THR A 201 12.62 0.90 20.15
C THR A 201 12.01 1.47 18.88
N PRO A 202 12.41 2.68 18.45
CA PRO A 202 12.07 3.20 17.13
C PRO A 202 12.72 2.32 16.05
N VAL A 203 12.02 2.14 14.94
CA VAL A 203 12.56 1.46 13.76
C VAL A 203 12.80 2.54 12.73
N GLU A 204 14.05 2.72 12.32
CA GLU A 204 14.39 3.66 11.25
C GLU A 204 13.80 3.14 9.94
N ASP A 205 13.14 4.04 9.21
CA ASP A 205 12.71 3.73 7.86
C ASP A 205 13.90 3.92 6.91
N PRO A 206 14.43 2.86 6.28
CA PRO A 206 15.51 2.98 5.31
C PRO A 206 15.15 3.89 4.12
N ASN A 207 13.87 4.12 3.84
CA ASN A 207 13.39 4.99 2.76
C ASN A 207 13.23 6.47 3.16
N THR A 208 13.36 6.84 4.43
CA THR A 208 13.30 8.27 4.86
C THR A 208 14.63 9.03 4.70
N MET A 209 15.68 8.39 4.18
CA MET A 209 16.97 9.05 3.93
C MET A 209 17.05 9.78 2.57
N GLU A 210 15.99 9.78 1.77
CA GLU A 210 15.92 10.50 0.49
C GLU A 210 14.84 11.60 0.53
N GLU A 211 15.13 12.72 1.22
CA GLU A 211 14.51 14.04 0.97
C GLU A 211 15.59 15.08 0.65
#